data_AF-G0R147-F1
#
_entry.id   AF-G0R147-F1
#
_cell.length_a   1.000
_cell.length_b   1.000
_cell.length_c   1.000
_cell.angle_alpha   90.00
_cell.angle_beta   90.00
_cell.angle_gamma   90.00
#
_symmetry.space_group_name_H-M   'P 1'
#
loop_
_entity.id
_entity.type
_entity.pdbx_description
1 polymer ?
#
loop_
_entity_poly.entity_id
_entity_poly.type
_entity_poly.pdbx_seq_one_letter_code
_entity_poly.pdbx_strand_id
1 'polypeptide(L)'
;MDPQKKQKLNQQQFDQSDQVEKISQVQTQEKQDSQIDREQMIPEYKQLIEYKNNLVKLDILIQIESNEEQLEELRGMKNDLEDAIQAQEQKIKKEQNNDYLIFNTEAVQKEHIGRLCKVFYEKELKWYHGVVTSVNSDDQIINVQIIGYRDNIQIDSVYVKLKPKPDPELFQPGFACEAIYSDDGKYYPCIIEKITEDGRYVVKFKKYNNKEELSLYMLRESRKNQQDHRKKRTFDDLTEFKVPDNLKYLPNESEQTRLMKKKKVKALKQQFKQAQLEKSSMEKQEKWKDFKSTAQMKKKEHFSGRTSKSIFQSPETIEGKVGVTNSGKGMTNFSVRSQQAMQDNSHLSRLF
;
A
#
# COMPACT_ATOMS: atom_id res chain seq x y z
N MET A 1 36.25 22.24 30.52
CA MET A 1 35.28 23.12 29.85
C MET A 1 35.09 22.61 28.43
N ASP A 2 34.20 21.63 28.26
CA ASP A 2 34.05 20.89 27.00
C ASP A 2 33.17 21.63 25.98
N PRO A 3 33.68 21.92 24.77
CA PRO A 3 32.94 22.65 23.74
C PRO A 3 31.80 21.86 23.08
N GLN A 4 31.63 20.56 23.38
CA GLN A 4 30.60 19.72 22.76
C GLN A 4 29.21 19.87 23.39
N LYS A 5 29.07 20.49 24.57
CA LYS A 5 27.77 20.66 25.24
C LYS A 5 26.95 21.86 24.74
N LYS A 6 27.58 22.84 24.06
CA LYS A 6 26.89 24.02 23.51
C LYS A 6 26.27 23.80 22.12
N GLN A 7 26.77 22.86 21.32
CA GLN A 7 26.22 22.60 19.98
C GLN A 7 24.88 21.84 20.01
N LYS A 8 24.64 20.98 21.01
CA LYS A 8 23.38 20.22 21.11
C LYS A 8 22.17 21.06 21.54
N LEU A 9 22.39 22.16 22.28
CA LEU A 9 21.30 23.03 22.74
C LEU A 9 20.77 23.93 21.60
N ASN A 10 21.65 24.39 20.70
CA ASN A 10 21.26 25.21 19.54
C ASN A 10 20.54 24.40 18.44
N GLN A 11 20.89 23.12 18.23
CA GLN A 11 20.19 22.26 17.28
C GLN A 11 18.76 21.92 17.75
N GLN A 12 18.55 21.75 19.06
CA GLN A 12 17.20 21.52 19.61
C GLN A 12 16.30 22.76 19.55
N GLN A 13 16.86 23.98 19.63
CA GLN A 13 16.08 25.22 19.47
C GLN A 13 15.71 25.49 18.01
N PHE A 14 16.57 25.15 17.04
CA PHE A 14 16.29 25.32 15.61
C PHE A 14 15.24 24.32 15.10
N ASP A 15 15.25 23.08 15.58
CA ASP A 15 14.24 22.07 15.25
C ASP A 15 12.86 22.39 15.87
N GLN A 16 12.80 23.13 16.97
CA GLN A 16 11.54 23.59 17.57
C GLN A 16 10.95 24.79 16.83
N SER A 17 11.75 25.75 16.37
CA SER A 17 11.26 26.87 15.56
C SER A 17 10.70 26.42 14.21
N ASP A 18 11.37 25.47 13.53
CA ASP A 18 10.89 24.91 12.25
C ASP A 18 9.61 24.08 12.41
N GLN A 19 9.40 23.45 13.58
CA GLN A 19 8.15 22.74 13.89
C GLN A 19 7.02 23.71 14.24
N VAL A 20 7.29 24.80 14.96
CA VAL A 20 6.29 25.84 15.28
C VAL A 20 5.91 26.64 14.03
N GLU A 21 6.85 26.91 13.12
CA GLU A 21 6.54 27.52 11.82
C GLU A 21 5.76 26.59 10.91
N LYS A 22 6.05 25.28 10.90
CA LYS A 22 5.22 24.29 10.16
C LYS A 22 3.82 24.15 10.75
N ILE A 23 3.67 24.16 12.07
CA ILE A 23 2.36 24.13 12.73
C ILE A 23 1.60 25.43 12.48
N SER A 24 2.29 26.57 12.47
CA SER A 24 1.69 27.87 12.14
C SER A 24 1.31 27.94 10.66
N GLN A 25 2.12 27.42 9.74
CA GLN A 25 1.81 27.34 8.31
C GLN A 25 0.63 26.39 8.02
N VAL A 26 0.53 25.26 8.72
CA VAL A 26 -0.65 24.36 8.67
C VAL A 26 -1.89 25.04 9.25
N GLN A 27 -1.78 25.77 10.36
CA GLN A 27 -2.88 26.58 10.93
C GLN A 27 -3.26 27.79 10.07
N THR A 28 -2.34 28.28 9.23
CA THR A 28 -2.59 29.39 8.30
C THR A 28 -3.24 28.86 7.02
N GLN A 29 -2.93 27.62 6.61
CA GLN A 29 -3.65 26.89 5.56
C GLN A 29 -5.07 26.50 6.00
N GLU A 30 -5.26 26.03 7.23
CA GLU A 30 -6.60 25.74 7.78
C GLU A 30 -7.47 27.01 7.92
N LYS A 31 -6.86 28.19 8.06
CA LYS A 31 -7.57 29.49 8.09
C LYS A 31 -7.87 30.07 6.70
N GLN A 32 -7.24 29.60 5.63
CA GLN A 32 -7.54 30.06 4.27
C GLN A 32 -8.67 29.25 3.59
N ASP A 33 -9.02 28.07 4.10
CA ASP A 33 -10.18 27.26 3.67
C ASP A 33 -11.55 27.82 4.13
N SER A 34 -11.60 29.12 4.45
CA SER A 34 -12.71 29.77 5.15
C SER A 34 -13.69 30.53 4.25
N GLN A 35 -13.59 30.42 2.92
CA GLN A 35 -14.45 31.23 2.04
C GLN A 35 -14.75 30.58 0.69
N ILE A 36 -15.02 29.28 0.70
CA ILE A 36 -15.84 28.64 -0.34
C ILE A 36 -17.22 28.50 0.28
N ASP A 37 -18.25 29.07 -0.35
CA ASP A 37 -19.65 28.88 0.06
C ASP A 37 -20.00 27.40 -0.12
N ARG A 38 -19.71 26.59 0.91
CA ARG A 38 -19.92 25.14 0.91
C ARG A 38 -21.38 24.81 0.59
N GLU A 39 -22.30 25.66 1.03
CA GLU A 39 -23.73 25.57 0.77
C GLU A 39 -24.08 25.73 -0.72
N GLN A 40 -23.32 26.51 -1.49
CA GLN A 40 -23.46 26.61 -2.95
C GLN A 40 -22.88 25.40 -3.69
N MET A 41 -21.91 24.70 -3.09
CA MET A 41 -21.30 23.51 -3.70
C MET A 41 -22.17 22.26 -3.57
N ILE A 42 -22.99 22.14 -2.51
CA ILE A 42 -23.78 20.92 -2.23
C ILE A 42 -24.71 20.54 -3.41
N PRO A 43 -25.47 21.48 -4.01
CA PRO A 43 -26.32 21.16 -5.17
C PRO A 43 -25.52 20.57 -6.34
N GLU A 44 -24.31 21.08 -6.60
CA GLU A 44 -23.48 20.59 -7.70
C GLU A 44 -23.02 19.15 -7.48
N TYR A 45 -22.66 18.82 -6.24
CA TYR A 45 -22.32 17.46 -5.84
C TYR A 45 -23.53 16.52 -5.90
N LYS A 46 -24.72 16.99 -5.50
CA LYS A 46 -25.96 16.21 -5.62
C LYS A 46 -26.26 15.90 -7.08
N GLN A 47 -26.16 16.89 -7.95
CA GLN A 47 -26.33 16.71 -9.39
C GLN A 47 -25.30 15.71 -9.96
N LEU A 48 -24.04 15.79 -9.53
CA LEU A 48 -23.01 14.83 -9.95
C LEU A 48 -23.32 13.40 -9.48
N ILE A 49 -23.80 13.23 -8.24
CA ILE A 49 -24.25 11.93 -7.72
C ILE A 49 -25.41 11.38 -8.56
N GLU A 50 -26.37 12.23 -8.91
CA GLU A 50 -27.51 11.85 -9.74
C GLU A 50 -27.07 11.39 -11.13
N TYR A 51 -26.20 12.14 -11.80
CA TYR A 51 -25.65 11.74 -13.10
C TYR A 51 -24.93 10.40 -13.04
N LYS A 52 -24.09 10.18 -12.02
CA LYS A 52 -23.41 8.90 -11.81
C LYS A 52 -24.38 7.76 -11.52
N ASN A 53 -25.45 8.00 -10.76
CA ASN A 53 -26.48 7.00 -10.50
C ASN A 53 -27.26 6.65 -11.77
N ASN A 54 -27.61 7.66 -12.59
CA ASN A 54 -28.27 7.46 -13.87
C ASN A 54 -27.38 6.69 -14.86
N LEU A 55 -26.06 6.91 -14.83
CA LEU A 55 -25.10 6.15 -15.61
C LEU A 55 -25.12 4.66 -15.24
N VAL A 56 -25.14 4.34 -13.95
CA VAL A 56 -25.26 2.95 -13.47
C VAL A 56 -26.58 2.32 -13.93
N LYS A 57 -27.70 3.04 -13.84
CA LYS A 57 -29.00 2.56 -14.34
C LYS A 57 -28.95 2.29 -15.84
N LEU A 58 -28.33 3.18 -16.60
CA LEU A 58 -28.19 3.05 -18.05
C LEU A 58 -27.32 1.86 -18.43
N ASP A 59 -26.21 1.63 -17.73
CA ASP A 59 -25.36 0.44 -17.91
C ASP A 59 -26.13 -0.86 -17.69
N ILE A 60 -26.99 -0.90 -16.66
CA ILE A 60 -27.85 -2.05 -16.39
C ILE A 60 -28.86 -2.24 -17.53
N LEU A 61 -29.47 -1.17 -18.03
CA LEU A 61 -30.40 -1.23 -19.17
C LEU A 61 -29.71 -1.77 -20.42
N ILE A 62 -28.52 -1.28 -20.75
CA ILE A 62 -27.72 -1.75 -21.90
C ILE A 62 -27.41 -3.26 -21.79
N GLN A 63 -27.22 -3.77 -20.57
CA GLN A 63 -26.96 -5.20 -20.36
C GLN A 63 -28.20 -6.09 -20.54
N ILE A 64 -29.39 -5.55 -20.28
CA ILE A 64 -30.65 -6.31 -20.35
C ILE A 64 -31.28 -6.18 -21.74
N GLU A 65 -31.09 -5.04 -22.41
CA GLU A 65 -31.73 -4.74 -23.69
C GLU A 65 -31.28 -5.70 -24.79
N SER A 66 -32.25 -6.20 -25.55
CA SER A 66 -32.01 -7.17 -26.64
C SER A 66 -32.21 -6.56 -28.03
N ASN A 67 -32.88 -5.41 -28.12
CA ASN A 67 -33.10 -4.70 -29.38
C ASN A 67 -31.88 -3.83 -29.75
N GLU A 68 -31.33 -4.04 -30.94
CA GLU A 68 -30.09 -3.37 -31.40
C GLU A 68 -30.27 -1.86 -31.62
N GLU A 69 -31.42 -1.42 -32.10
CA GLU A 69 -31.71 0.02 -32.34
C GLU A 69 -31.77 0.80 -31.02
N GLN A 70 -32.50 0.26 -30.04
CA GLN A 70 -32.58 0.86 -28.70
C GLN A 70 -31.23 0.82 -27.98
N LEU A 71 -30.43 -0.22 -28.21
CA LEU A 71 -29.11 -0.36 -27.63
C LEU A 71 -28.13 0.69 -28.18
N GLU A 72 -28.25 1.08 -29.44
CA GLU A 72 -27.47 2.17 -30.02
C GLU A 72 -27.86 3.54 -29.44
N GLU A 73 -29.16 3.79 -29.25
CA GLU A 73 -29.65 5.00 -28.55
C GLU A 73 -29.15 5.06 -27.10
N LEU A 74 -29.22 3.95 -26.35
CA LEU A 74 -28.72 3.86 -24.97
C LEU A 74 -27.21 4.11 -24.89
N ARG A 75 -26.44 3.65 -25.88
CA ARG A 75 -25.00 3.95 -25.97
C ARG A 75 -24.73 5.43 -26.27
N GLY A 76 -25.55 6.05 -27.13
CA GLY A 76 -25.48 7.49 -27.37
C GLY A 76 -25.72 8.28 -26.09
N MET A 77 -26.84 8.01 -25.41
CA MET A 77 -27.16 8.62 -24.11
C MET A 77 -26.08 8.39 -23.06
N LYS A 78 -25.42 7.22 -23.09
CA LYS A 78 -24.33 6.91 -22.17
C LYS A 78 -23.14 7.83 -22.38
N ASN A 79 -22.71 8.01 -23.62
CA ASN A 79 -21.59 8.89 -23.94
C ASN A 79 -21.90 10.34 -23.57
N ASP A 80 -23.11 10.82 -23.88
CA ASP A 80 -23.54 12.18 -23.52
C ASP A 80 -23.53 12.39 -21.99
N LEU A 81 -23.96 11.37 -21.23
CA LEU A 81 -23.97 11.41 -19.77
C LEU A 81 -22.55 11.34 -19.19
N GLU A 82 -21.65 10.55 -19.78
CA GLU A 82 -20.23 10.51 -19.42
C GLU A 82 -19.56 11.88 -19.63
N ASP A 83 -19.83 12.53 -20.76
CA ASP A 83 -19.35 13.88 -21.06
C ASP A 83 -19.91 14.92 -20.06
N ALA A 84 -21.20 14.83 -19.72
CA ALA A 84 -21.83 15.69 -18.73
C ALA A 84 -21.22 15.51 -17.32
N ILE A 85 -20.93 14.26 -16.92
CA ILE A 85 -20.24 13.96 -15.66
C ILE A 85 -18.85 14.57 -15.67
N GLN A 86 -18.09 14.40 -16.76
CA GLN A 86 -16.74 14.96 -16.85
C GLN A 86 -16.75 16.50 -16.79
N ALA A 87 -17.69 17.14 -17.47
CA ALA A 87 -17.86 18.59 -17.43
C ALA A 87 -18.20 19.08 -16.02
N GLN A 88 -19.13 18.41 -15.33
CA GLN A 88 -19.52 18.75 -13.96
C GLN A 88 -18.37 18.55 -12.96
N GLU A 89 -17.59 17.47 -13.09
CA GLU A 89 -16.41 17.26 -12.25
C GLU A 89 -15.36 18.36 -12.43
N GLN A 90 -15.12 18.80 -13.68
CA GLN A 90 -14.20 19.90 -13.95
C GLN A 90 -14.70 21.23 -13.39
N LYS A 91 -16.01 21.47 -13.46
CA LYS A 91 -16.63 22.66 -12.89
C LYS A 91 -16.40 22.72 -11.37
N ILE A 92 -16.77 21.65 -10.66
CA ILE A 92 -16.59 21.55 -9.21
C ILE A 92 -15.11 21.72 -8.82
N LYS A 93 -14.18 21.09 -9.54
CA LYS A 93 -12.73 21.22 -9.27
C LYS A 93 -12.24 22.66 -9.40
N LYS A 94 -12.71 23.38 -10.43
CA LYS A 94 -12.38 24.80 -10.65
C LYS A 94 -12.92 25.68 -9.53
N GLU A 95 -14.17 25.49 -9.14
CA GLU A 95 -14.81 26.26 -8.06
C GLU A 95 -14.17 26.01 -6.70
N GLN A 96 -13.74 24.78 -6.44
CA GLN A 96 -13.02 24.42 -5.22
C GLN A 96 -11.55 24.84 -5.22
N ASN A 97 -11.03 25.33 -6.34
CA ASN A 97 -9.60 25.55 -6.57
C ASN A 97 -8.75 24.35 -6.13
N ASN A 98 -9.23 23.14 -6.44
CA ASN A 98 -8.62 21.88 -6.03
C ASN A 98 -8.76 20.85 -7.14
N ASP A 99 -7.66 20.17 -7.47
CA ASP A 99 -7.66 19.09 -8.47
C ASP A 99 -8.49 17.87 -8.02
N TYR A 100 -8.75 17.75 -6.71
CA TYR A 100 -9.46 16.65 -6.09
C TYR A 100 -10.84 17.05 -5.59
N LEU A 101 -11.81 16.15 -5.77
CA LEU A 101 -13.15 16.29 -5.20
C LEU A 101 -13.10 16.10 -3.68
N ILE A 102 -13.49 17.15 -2.95
CA ILE A 102 -13.44 17.18 -1.49
C ILE A 102 -14.49 16.23 -0.90
N PHE A 103 -15.66 16.13 -1.50
CA PHE A 103 -16.80 15.38 -0.97
C PHE A 103 -17.07 14.08 -1.73
N ASN A 104 -18.02 13.30 -1.22
CA ASN A 104 -18.44 12.06 -1.85
C ASN A 104 -19.22 12.36 -3.16
N THR A 105 -19.03 11.51 -4.16
CA THR A 105 -19.73 11.62 -5.46
C THR A 105 -20.49 10.36 -5.82
N GLU A 106 -20.48 9.35 -4.96
CA GLU A 106 -21.18 8.08 -5.17
C GLU A 106 -22.49 8.07 -4.37
N ALA A 107 -23.56 7.58 -4.98
CA ALA A 107 -24.84 7.43 -4.32
C ALA A 107 -24.74 6.40 -3.18
N VAL A 108 -25.33 6.72 -2.04
CA VAL A 108 -25.39 5.78 -0.90
C VAL A 108 -26.69 4.99 -1.02
N GLN A 109 -26.57 3.67 -1.13
CA GLN A 109 -27.68 2.74 -1.27
C GLN A 109 -28.02 2.04 0.06
N LYS A 110 -29.15 1.32 0.11
CA LYS A 110 -29.65 0.69 1.35
C LYS A 110 -28.76 -0.47 1.83
N GLU A 111 -28.02 -1.10 0.93
CA GLU A 111 -27.04 -2.17 1.20
C GLU A 111 -25.81 -1.65 1.95
N HIS A 112 -25.68 -0.31 2.09
CA HIS A 112 -24.60 0.33 2.83
C HIS A 112 -24.92 0.54 4.31
N ILE A 113 -26.12 0.18 4.76
CA ILE A 113 -26.48 0.20 6.19
C ILE A 113 -25.53 -0.73 6.97
N GLY A 114 -25.02 -0.24 8.09
CA GLY A 114 -24.03 -0.92 8.93
C GLY A 114 -22.59 -0.85 8.42
N ARG A 115 -22.32 -0.24 7.26
CA ARG A 115 -20.94 -0.04 6.77
C ARG A 115 -20.25 1.10 7.50
N LEU A 116 -18.93 0.95 7.66
CA LEU A 116 -18.08 2.02 8.17
C LEU A 116 -17.92 3.12 7.11
N CYS A 117 -18.07 4.36 7.55
CA CYS A 117 -17.84 5.54 6.73
C CYS A 117 -16.99 6.58 7.44
N LYS A 118 -16.48 7.53 6.67
CA LYS A 118 -16.00 8.81 7.19
C LYS A 118 -17.08 9.84 6.96
N VAL A 119 -17.42 10.59 8.00
CA VAL A 119 -18.42 11.64 7.97
C VAL A 119 -17.76 12.98 8.22
N PHE A 120 -18.06 13.97 7.38
CA PHE A 120 -17.62 15.34 7.60
C PHE A 120 -18.60 16.03 8.54
N TYR A 121 -18.09 16.49 9.68
CA TYR A 121 -18.89 17.22 10.65
C TYR A 121 -18.67 18.73 10.47
N GLU A 122 -19.69 19.40 9.94
CA GLU A 122 -19.60 20.80 9.51
C GLU A 122 -19.27 21.77 10.65
N LYS A 123 -19.80 21.53 11.86
CA LYS A 123 -19.58 22.43 13.01
C LYS A 123 -18.11 22.52 13.42
N GLU A 124 -17.35 21.45 13.22
CA GLU A 124 -15.92 21.38 13.58
C GLU A 124 -15.01 21.27 12.35
N LEU A 125 -15.59 21.29 11.15
CA LEU A 125 -14.90 21.13 9.87
C LEU A 125 -13.98 19.90 9.83
N LYS A 126 -14.40 18.80 10.45
CA LYS A 126 -13.53 17.64 10.66
C LYS A 126 -14.19 16.32 10.28
N TRP A 127 -13.37 15.41 9.76
CA TRP A 127 -13.81 14.06 9.43
C TRP A 127 -13.75 13.13 10.65
N TYR A 128 -14.88 12.48 10.94
CA TYR A 128 -15.01 11.47 11.96
C TYR A 128 -15.30 10.10 11.33
N HIS A 129 -15.05 9.02 12.09
CA HIS A 129 -15.51 7.70 11.70
C HIS A 129 -16.94 7.52 12.18
N GLY A 130 -17.79 6.98 11.32
CA GLY A 130 -19.20 6.73 11.63
C GLY A 130 -19.68 5.44 11.02
N VAL A 131 -20.85 5.00 11.46
CA VAL A 131 -21.56 3.84 10.91
C VAL A 131 -22.88 4.32 10.36
N VAL A 132 -23.21 3.92 9.13
CA VAL A 132 -24.48 4.25 8.49
C VAL A 132 -25.60 3.49 9.20
N THR A 133 -26.58 4.21 9.75
CA THR A 133 -27.72 3.59 10.48
C THR A 133 -28.96 3.50 9.62
N SER A 134 -29.25 4.51 8.80
CA SER A 134 -30.35 4.47 7.83
C SER A 134 -30.04 5.32 6.60
N VAL A 135 -30.64 4.95 5.46
CA VAL A 135 -30.46 5.63 4.18
C VAL A 135 -31.81 5.94 3.57
N ASN A 136 -32.08 7.21 3.30
CA ASN A 136 -33.16 7.64 2.42
C ASN A 136 -32.58 7.79 1.00
N SER A 137 -32.90 6.83 0.12
CA SER A 137 -32.33 6.75 -1.21
C SER A 137 -32.82 7.86 -2.15
N ASP A 138 -34.02 8.38 -1.93
CA ASP A 138 -34.65 9.35 -2.82
C ASP A 138 -34.02 10.73 -2.60
N ASP A 139 -33.94 11.16 -1.33
CA ASP A 139 -33.37 12.46 -0.97
C ASP A 139 -31.84 12.43 -0.83
N GLN A 140 -31.22 11.24 -0.88
CA GLN A 140 -29.80 11.03 -0.58
C GLN A 140 -29.40 11.57 0.81
N ILE A 141 -30.32 11.53 1.77
CA ILE A 141 -30.10 11.91 3.16
C ILE A 141 -29.89 10.65 3.98
N ILE A 142 -28.85 10.65 4.81
CA ILE A 142 -28.44 9.48 5.60
C ILE A 142 -28.28 9.83 7.06
N ASN A 143 -28.60 8.84 7.90
CA ASN A 143 -28.33 8.91 9.32
C ASN A 143 -27.04 8.15 9.61
N VAL A 144 -26.16 8.78 10.37
CA VAL A 144 -24.84 8.24 10.73
C VAL A 144 -24.66 8.32 12.24
N GLN A 145 -24.31 7.20 12.86
CA GLN A 145 -23.82 7.15 14.23
C GLN A 145 -22.33 7.47 14.21
N ILE A 146 -21.90 8.59 14.80
CA ILE A 146 -20.47 8.90 14.93
C ILE A 146 -19.87 8.04 16.04
N ILE A 147 -18.76 7.35 15.75
CA ILE A 147 -18.08 6.51 16.75
C ILE A 147 -17.37 7.42 17.76
N GLY A 148 -17.54 7.12 19.05
CA GLY A 148 -17.10 7.95 20.17
C GLY A 148 -18.10 9.01 20.63
N TYR A 149 -19.23 9.14 19.93
CA TYR A 149 -20.34 10.00 20.30
C TYR A 149 -21.63 9.18 20.38
N ARG A 150 -22.57 9.58 21.23
CA ARG A 150 -23.84 8.87 21.41
C ARG A 150 -24.90 9.27 20.39
N ASP A 151 -24.75 10.44 19.79
CA ASP A 151 -25.79 11.01 18.93
C ASP A 151 -25.68 10.49 17.49
N ASN A 152 -26.86 10.22 16.91
CA ASN A 152 -27.00 10.04 15.48
C ASN A 152 -27.18 11.40 14.81
N ILE A 153 -26.52 11.61 13.69
CA ILE A 153 -26.67 12.82 12.88
C ILE A 153 -27.33 12.50 11.55
N GLN A 154 -28.23 13.38 11.11
CA GLN A 154 -28.84 13.35 9.79
C GLN A 154 -28.10 14.32 8.88
N ILE A 155 -27.58 13.83 7.76
CA ILE A 155 -26.74 14.61 6.85
C ILE A 155 -26.92 14.15 5.40
N ASP A 156 -26.57 15.01 4.45
CA ASP A 156 -26.48 14.63 3.04
C ASP A 156 -25.38 13.60 2.78
N SER A 157 -25.63 12.68 1.85
CA SER A 157 -24.68 11.63 1.45
C SER A 157 -23.36 12.18 0.89
N VAL A 158 -23.36 13.44 0.42
CA VAL A 158 -22.19 14.21 -0.01
C VAL A 158 -21.13 14.26 1.09
N TYR A 159 -21.53 14.39 2.35
CA TYR A 159 -20.62 14.48 3.49
C TYR A 159 -20.11 13.13 4.00
N VAL A 160 -20.42 12.04 3.31
CA VAL A 160 -20.10 10.69 3.76
C VAL A 160 -19.29 9.93 2.74
N LYS A 161 -18.08 9.55 3.13
CA LYS A 161 -17.19 8.70 2.34
C LYS A 161 -17.20 7.29 2.89
N LEU A 162 -17.86 6.38 2.18
CA LEU A 162 -17.88 4.95 2.53
C LEU A 162 -16.46 4.37 2.49
N LYS A 163 -16.18 3.44 3.40
CA LYS A 163 -14.93 2.67 3.37
C LYS A 163 -15.10 1.41 2.52
N PRO A 164 -14.07 1.04 1.74
CA PRO A 164 -14.10 -0.22 1.00
C PRO A 164 -14.22 -1.38 1.99
N LYS A 165 -14.96 -2.41 1.58
CA LYS A 165 -15.08 -3.64 2.37
C LYS A 165 -13.69 -4.28 2.51
N PRO A 166 -13.18 -4.49 3.74
CA PRO A 166 -11.94 -5.22 3.94
C PRO A 166 -12.09 -6.67 3.48
N ASP A 167 -11.01 -7.26 2.95
CA ASP A 167 -11.00 -8.65 2.53
C ASP A 167 -11.00 -9.59 3.75
N PRO A 168 -12.05 -10.41 3.97
CA PRO A 168 -12.14 -11.31 5.12
C PRO A 168 -10.96 -12.27 5.26
N GLU A 169 -10.31 -12.66 4.15
CA GLU A 169 -9.19 -13.61 4.17
C GLU A 169 -7.99 -13.07 4.95
N LEU A 170 -7.83 -11.75 5.01
CA LEU A 170 -6.76 -11.08 5.75
C LEU A 170 -7.03 -10.99 7.26
N PHE A 171 -8.26 -11.30 7.70
CA PHE A 171 -8.71 -11.16 9.07
C PHE A 171 -9.13 -12.53 9.62
N GLN A 172 -8.15 -13.37 9.93
CA GLN A 172 -8.38 -14.68 10.57
C GLN A 172 -8.04 -14.65 12.06
N PRO A 173 -8.63 -15.53 12.89
CA PRO A 173 -8.24 -15.68 14.29
C PRO A 173 -6.73 -15.83 14.46
N GLY A 174 -6.16 -15.12 15.43
CA GLY A 174 -4.73 -15.02 15.70
C GLY A 174 -4.00 -13.92 14.92
N PHE A 175 -4.60 -13.33 13.89
CA PHE A 175 -3.93 -12.32 13.08
C PHE A 175 -3.93 -10.95 13.78
N ALA A 176 -2.82 -10.23 13.62
CA ALA A 176 -2.70 -8.86 14.12
C ALA A 176 -3.27 -7.86 13.11
N CYS A 177 -4.17 -7.01 13.57
CA CYS A 177 -4.80 -5.96 12.76
C CYS A 177 -4.94 -4.66 13.57
N GLU A 178 -5.57 -3.65 12.99
CA GLU A 178 -5.98 -2.44 13.68
C GLU A 178 -7.50 -2.32 13.62
N ALA A 179 -8.15 -1.99 14.74
CA ALA A 179 -9.59 -1.87 14.84
C ALA A 179 -9.97 -0.50 15.42
N ILE A 180 -11.14 0.02 15.03
CA ILE A 180 -11.69 1.23 15.64
C ILE A 180 -12.16 0.91 17.05
N TYR A 181 -11.74 1.72 18.02
CA TYR A 181 -12.18 1.65 19.40
C TYR A 181 -13.47 2.46 19.59
N SER A 182 -14.44 1.90 20.31
CA SER A 182 -15.79 2.48 20.41
C SER A 182 -15.83 3.85 21.08
N ASP A 183 -14.95 4.10 22.06
CA ASP A 183 -15.04 5.29 22.91
C ASP A 183 -14.52 6.57 22.24
N ASP A 184 -13.55 6.46 21.33
CA ASP A 184 -12.92 7.64 20.72
C ASP A 184 -12.86 7.60 19.19
N GLY A 185 -13.36 6.52 18.57
CA GLY A 185 -13.41 6.37 17.13
C GLY A 185 -12.04 6.29 16.45
N LYS A 186 -10.97 5.96 17.18
CA LYS A 186 -9.61 5.83 16.62
C LYS A 186 -9.20 4.38 16.45
N TYR A 187 -8.25 4.17 15.54
CA TYR A 187 -7.69 2.86 15.28
C TYR A 187 -6.60 2.49 16.26
N TYR A 188 -6.73 1.32 16.88
CA TYR A 188 -5.73 0.76 17.79
C TYR A 188 -5.29 -0.64 17.36
N PRO A 189 -4.03 -1.01 17.61
CA PRO A 189 -3.53 -2.34 17.28
C PRO A 189 -4.18 -3.40 18.17
N CYS A 190 -4.71 -4.44 17.54
CA CYS A 190 -5.38 -5.55 18.18
C CYS A 190 -5.01 -6.90 17.54
N ILE A 191 -5.49 -7.97 18.14
CA ILE A 191 -5.39 -9.35 17.63
C ILE A 191 -6.80 -9.91 17.57
N ILE A 192 -7.15 -10.56 16.45
CA ILE A 192 -8.44 -11.24 16.30
C ILE A 192 -8.39 -12.49 17.18
N GLU A 193 -9.33 -12.64 18.10
CA GLU A 193 -9.40 -13.82 18.96
C GLU A 193 -10.25 -14.92 18.32
N LYS A 194 -11.44 -14.54 17.85
CA LYS A 194 -12.39 -15.45 17.19
C LYS A 194 -13.37 -14.67 16.32
N ILE A 195 -14.04 -15.39 15.44
CA ILE A 195 -15.16 -14.91 14.64
C ILE A 195 -16.42 -15.59 15.20
N THR A 196 -17.45 -14.80 15.53
CA THR A 196 -18.75 -15.28 16.01
C THR A 196 -19.55 -15.89 14.86
N GLU A 197 -20.52 -16.75 15.17
CA GLU A 197 -21.45 -17.35 14.19
C GLU A 197 -22.18 -16.30 13.33
N ASP A 198 -22.49 -15.14 13.93
CA ASP A 198 -23.09 -13.98 13.26
C ASP A 198 -22.16 -13.25 12.27
N GLY A 199 -20.91 -13.69 12.12
CA GLY A 199 -19.90 -13.04 11.26
C GLY A 199 -19.26 -11.78 11.88
N ARG A 200 -19.43 -11.57 13.19
CA ARG A 200 -18.75 -10.51 13.96
C ARG A 200 -17.38 -10.97 14.46
N TYR A 201 -16.48 -10.01 14.66
CA TYR A 201 -15.09 -10.24 15.04
C TYR A 201 -14.85 -9.86 16.48
N VAL A 202 -14.42 -10.80 17.31
CA VAL A 202 -13.97 -10.52 18.67
C VAL A 202 -12.49 -10.18 18.61
N VAL A 203 -12.15 -8.92 18.88
CA VAL A 203 -10.77 -8.43 18.87
C VAL A 203 -10.29 -8.11 20.28
N LYS A 204 -9.00 -8.32 20.50
CA LYS A 204 -8.32 -8.00 21.76
C LYS A 204 -7.28 -6.91 21.55
N PHE A 205 -7.48 -5.75 22.16
CA PHE A 205 -6.57 -4.60 22.02
C PHE A 205 -5.27 -4.81 22.79
N LYS A 206 -4.13 -4.51 22.14
CA LYS A 206 -2.80 -4.83 22.70
C LYS A 206 -2.45 -3.99 23.94
N LYS A 207 -2.87 -2.73 23.99
CA LYS A 207 -2.48 -1.80 25.06
C LYS A 207 -3.27 -1.98 26.35
N TYR A 208 -4.58 -2.17 26.21
CA TYR A 208 -5.51 -2.19 27.34
C TYR A 208 -6.02 -3.59 27.67
N ASN A 209 -5.71 -4.60 26.83
CA ASN A 209 -6.16 -5.99 26.99
C ASN A 209 -7.70 -6.17 26.97
N ASN A 210 -8.43 -5.10 26.65
CA ASN A 210 -9.88 -5.06 26.47
C ASN A 210 -10.27 -5.85 25.22
N LYS A 211 -11.47 -6.43 25.25
CA LYS A 211 -12.06 -7.17 24.15
C LYS A 211 -13.33 -6.47 23.67
N GLU A 212 -13.49 -6.39 22.36
CA GLU A 212 -14.68 -5.82 21.73
C GLU A 212 -15.14 -6.70 20.57
N GLU A 213 -16.44 -6.72 20.34
CA GLU A 213 -17.06 -7.38 19.21
C GLU A 213 -17.41 -6.33 18.14
N LEU A 214 -16.78 -6.45 16.98
CA LEU A 214 -16.83 -5.45 15.92
C LEU A 214 -17.22 -6.08 14.58
N SER A 215 -17.70 -5.26 13.64
CA SER A 215 -17.92 -5.71 12.26
C SER A 215 -16.60 -5.72 11.49
N LEU A 216 -16.53 -6.51 10.40
CA LEU A 216 -15.37 -6.54 9.51
C LEU A 216 -14.98 -5.13 9.00
N TYR A 217 -15.97 -4.27 8.76
CA TYR A 217 -15.75 -2.90 8.27
C TYR A 217 -14.95 -2.02 9.25
N MET A 218 -14.95 -2.34 10.54
CA MET A 218 -14.20 -1.62 11.57
C MET A 218 -12.73 -2.06 11.66
N LEU A 219 -12.36 -3.11 10.94
CA LEU A 219 -11.00 -3.65 10.90
C LEU A 219 -10.22 -3.09 9.71
N ARG A 220 -8.91 -2.94 9.89
CA ARG A 220 -7.96 -2.68 8.80
C ARG A 220 -6.67 -3.42 9.05
N GLU A 221 -5.93 -3.70 7.99
CA GLU A 221 -4.58 -4.24 8.12
C GLU A 221 -3.70 -3.33 8.98
N SER A 222 -2.84 -3.94 9.81
CA SER A 222 -1.84 -3.16 10.52
C SER A 222 -0.88 -2.50 9.53
N ARG A 223 -0.41 -1.29 9.82
CA ARG A 223 0.57 -0.58 8.98
C ARG A 223 1.84 -1.39 8.68
N LYS A 224 2.19 -2.36 9.53
CA LYS A 224 3.32 -3.27 9.31
C LYS A 224 3.06 -4.24 8.15
N ASN A 225 1.87 -4.85 8.10
CA ASN A 225 1.49 -5.80 7.05
C ASN A 225 1.33 -5.10 5.68
N GLN A 226 0.82 -3.87 5.67
CA GLN A 226 0.71 -3.08 4.42
C GLN A 226 2.04 -2.86 3.71
N GLN A 227 3.17 -2.83 4.44
CA GLN A 227 4.50 -2.68 3.84
C GLN A 227 5.02 -3.99 3.25
N ASP A 228 4.63 -5.14 3.80
CA ASP A 228 5.05 -6.45 3.31
C ASP A 228 4.34 -6.83 2.00
N HIS A 229 3.05 -6.51 1.86
CA HIS A 229 2.32 -6.72 0.61
C HIS A 229 2.81 -5.83 -0.54
N ARG A 230 3.24 -4.59 -0.26
CA ARG A 230 3.87 -3.71 -1.27
C ARG A 230 5.28 -4.16 -1.68
N LYS A 231 5.89 -5.11 -0.96
CA LYS A 231 7.29 -5.56 -1.17
C LYS A 231 7.42 -7.00 -1.66
N LYS A 232 6.37 -7.82 -1.64
CA LYS A 232 6.40 -9.17 -2.21
C LYS A 232 6.38 -9.12 -3.74
N ARG A 233 7.51 -8.75 -4.34
CA ARG A 233 7.86 -9.26 -5.68
C ARG A 233 8.07 -10.76 -5.53
N THR A 234 7.35 -11.54 -6.30
CA THR A 234 7.49 -13.00 -6.26
C THR A 234 8.87 -13.41 -6.79
N PHE A 235 9.37 -14.60 -6.47
CA PHE A 235 10.67 -15.05 -6.99
C PHE A 235 10.68 -15.13 -8.52
N ASP A 236 9.51 -15.35 -9.14
CA ASP A 236 9.29 -15.30 -10.60
C ASP A 236 9.41 -13.89 -11.18
N ASP A 237 9.09 -12.83 -10.42
CA ASP A 237 9.27 -11.43 -10.86
C ASP A 237 10.74 -11.01 -10.96
N LEU A 238 11.66 -11.88 -10.56
CA LEU A 238 13.10 -11.66 -10.66
C LEU A 238 13.75 -12.48 -11.79
N THR A 239 13.07 -13.44 -12.42
CA THR A 239 13.68 -14.24 -13.49
C THR A 239 13.56 -13.54 -14.85
N GLU A 240 12.46 -12.82 -15.09
CA GLU A 240 12.19 -12.17 -16.38
C GLU A 240 11.62 -10.74 -16.20
N PHE A 241 12.16 -9.77 -16.95
CA PHE A 241 11.62 -8.41 -16.98
C PHE A 241 10.43 -8.31 -17.95
N LYS A 242 9.20 -8.30 -17.41
CA LYS A 242 7.98 -8.04 -18.21
C LYS A 242 7.61 -6.56 -18.16
N VAL A 243 7.52 -5.92 -19.33
CA VAL A 243 7.03 -4.54 -19.43
C VAL A 243 5.51 -4.55 -19.22
N PRO A 244 4.97 -3.76 -18.27
CA PRO A 244 3.52 -3.67 -18.04
C PRO A 244 2.77 -3.24 -19.30
N ASP A 245 1.59 -3.82 -19.55
CA ASP A 245 0.81 -3.58 -20.77
C ASP A 245 0.49 -2.10 -21.01
N ASN A 246 0.23 -1.36 -19.93
CA ASN A 246 -0.04 0.09 -19.97
C ASN A 246 1.15 0.96 -20.42
N LEU A 247 2.36 0.39 -20.47
CA LEU A 247 3.58 1.07 -20.91
C LEU A 247 4.10 0.53 -22.26
N LYS A 248 3.39 -0.41 -22.91
CA LYS A 248 3.70 -0.86 -24.26
C LYS A 248 3.38 0.26 -25.27
N TYR A 249 4.20 0.37 -26.31
CA TYR A 249 4.04 1.38 -27.34
C TYR A 249 2.89 0.98 -28.27
N LEU A 250 1.89 1.84 -28.39
CA LEU A 250 0.87 1.71 -29.44
C LEU A 250 1.32 2.51 -30.68
N PRO A 251 1.06 2.02 -31.90
CA PRO A 251 1.47 2.70 -33.14
C PRO A 251 0.88 4.11 -33.34
N ASN A 252 -0.21 4.45 -32.64
CA ASN A 252 -1.03 5.65 -32.88
C ASN A 252 -0.83 6.79 -31.86
N GLU A 253 0.18 6.71 -30.98
CA GLU A 253 0.39 7.67 -29.89
C GLU A 253 1.33 8.84 -30.24
N SER A 254 1.04 10.03 -29.68
CA SER A 254 1.87 11.25 -29.76
C SER A 254 3.33 11.04 -29.29
N GLU A 255 4.28 11.76 -29.89
CA GLU A 255 5.71 11.60 -29.59
C GLU A 255 6.06 11.86 -28.11
N GLN A 256 5.32 12.78 -27.47
CA GLN A 256 5.54 13.16 -26.06
C GLN A 256 5.14 12.03 -25.10
N THR A 257 4.01 11.35 -25.35
CA THR A 257 3.57 10.21 -24.53
C THR A 257 4.49 9.01 -24.74
N ARG A 258 4.99 8.82 -25.96
CA ARG A 258 6.00 7.80 -26.31
C ARG A 258 7.33 8.01 -25.58
N LEU A 259 7.83 9.24 -25.52
CA LEU A 259 9.05 9.60 -24.77
C LEU A 259 8.89 9.37 -23.27
N MET A 260 7.75 9.75 -22.70
CA MET A 260 7.42 9.53 -21.29
C MET A 260 7.34 8.04 -20.94
N LYS A 261 6.65 7.24 -21.76
CA LYS A 261 6.61 5.77 -21.61
C LYS A 261 8.00 5.15 -21.72
N LYS A 262 8.82 5.59 -22.69
CA LYS A 262 10.21 5.12 -22.87
C LYS A 262 11.09 5.41 -21.66
N LYS A 263 10.96 6.60 -21.07
CA LYS A 263 11.69 6.98 -19.85
C LYS A 263 11.27 6.11 -18.66
N LYS A 264 9.97 5.86 -18.50
CA LYS A 264 9.43 4.98 -17.44
C LYS A 264 9.89 3.52 -17.60
N VAL A 265 9.84 2.97 -18.81
CA VAL A 265 10.33 1.60 -19.09
C VAL A 265 11.83 1.48 -18.82
N LYS A 266 12.64 2.48 -19.19
CA LYS A 266 14.08 2.51 -18.90
C LYS A 266 14.36 2.52 -17.40
N ALA A 267 13.63 3.31 -16.63
CA ALA A 267 13.75 3.37 -15.17
C ALA A 267 13.38 2.01 -14.53
N LEU A 268 12.30 1.37 -14.99
CA LEU A 268 11.89 0.04 -14.51
C LEU A 268 12.95 -1.03 -14.81
N LYS A 269 13.54 -1.02 -16.02
CA LYS A 269 14.61 -1.95 -16.40
C LYS A 269 15.88 -1.74 -15.57
N GLN A 270 16.21 -0.50 -15.23
CA GLN A 270 17.32 -0.17 -14.35
C GLN A 270 17.08 -0.68 -12.92
N GLN A 271 15.88 -0.45 -12.37
CA GLN A 271 15.50 -0.97 -11.06
C GLN A 271 15.56 -2.51 -11.00
N PHE A 272 15.09 -3.19 -12.06
CA PHE A 272 15.19 -4.64 -12.16
C PHE A 272 16.65 -5.13 -12.15
N LYS A 273 17.52 -4.49 -12.95
CA LYS A 273 18.96 -4.81 -12.97
C LYS A 273 19.62 -4.58 -11.60
N GLN A 274 19.24 -3.51 -10.91
CA GLN A 274 19.75 -3.21 -9.57
C GLN A 274 19.32 -4.26 -8.55
N ALA A 275 18.05 -4.67 -8.57
CA ALA A 275 17.51 -5.69 -7.67
C ALA A 275 18.21 -7.06 -7.87
N GLN A 276 18.53 -7.43 -9.12
CA GLN A 276 19.32 -8.63 -9.42
C GLN A 276 20.72 -8.57 -8.81
N LEU A 277 21.40 -7.42 -8.96
CA LEU A 277 22.74 -7.22 -8.39
C LEU A 277 22.72 -7.25 -6.86
N GLU A 278 21.72 -6.62 -6.24
CA GLU A 278 21.53 -6.62 -4.79
C GLU A 278 21.28 -8.03 -4.25
N LYS A 279 20.39 -8.81 -4.89
CA LYS A 279 20.18 -10.23 -4.54
C LYS A 279 21.47 -11.03 -4.63
N SER A 280 22.23 -10.91 -5.72
CA SER A 280 23.51 -11.61 -5.87
C SER A 280 24.55 -11.17 -4.83
N SER A 281 24.46 -9.92 -4.35
CA SER A 281 25.33 -9.38 -3.30
C SER A 281 24.91 -9.90 -1.92
N MET A 282 23.62 -9.97 -1.64
CA MET A 282 23.06 -10.57 -0.42
C MET A 282 23.42 -12.06 -0.32
N GLU A 283 23.24 -12.82 -1.39
CA GLU A 283 23.63 -14.25 -1.43
C GLU A 283 25.14 -14.44 -1.16
N LYS A 284 25.99 -13.56 -1.71
CA LYS A 284 27.43 -13.57 -1.40
C LYS A 284 27.71 -13.24 0.06
N GLN A 285 26.98 -12.28 0.65
CA GLN A 285 27.12 -11.94 2.06
C GLN A 285 26.67 -13.07 2.98
N GLU A 286 25.57 -13.75 2.66
CA GLU A 286 25.09 -14.92 3.40
C GLU A 286 26.09 -16.07 3.33
N LYS A 287 26.56 -16.42 2.12
CA LYS A 287 27.63 -17.41 1.95
C LYS A 287 28.91 -17.05 2.72
N TRP A 288 29.24 -15.77 2.83
CA TRP A 288 30.40 -15.32 3.59
C TRP A 288 30.18 -15.40 5.11
N LYS A 289 28.96 -15.14 5.59
CA LYS A 289 28.57 -15.36 6.98
C LYS A 289 28.62 -16.85 7.34
N ASP A 290 28.15 -17.73 6.45
CA ASP A 290 28.21 -19.19 6.62
C ASP A 290 29.64 -19.72 6.57
N PHE A 291 30.48 -19.17 5.69
CA PHE A 291 31.90 -19.49 5.68
C PHE A 291 32.58 -19.05 6.98
N LYS A 292 32.26 -17.86 7.50
CA LYS A 292 32.78 -17.37 8.78
C LYS A 292 32.34 -18.24 9.95
N SER A 293 31.06 -18.61 10.03
CA SER A 293 30.55 -19.49 11.09
C SER A 293 31.20 -20.88 11.00
N THR A 294 31.29 -21.47 9.81
CA THR A 294 31.96 -22.76 9.57
C THR A 294 33.45 -22.73 9.92
N ALA A 295 34.15 -21.64 9.58
CA ALA A 295 35.56 -21.44 9.95
C ALA A 295 35.76 -21.26 11.46
N GLN A 296 34.82 -20.63 12.16
CA GLN A 296 34.83 -20.54 13.63
C GLN A 296 34.57 -21.91 14.28
N MET A 297 33.75 -22.77 13.68
CA MET A 297 33.54 -24.14 14.19
C MET A 297 34.78 -25.03 13.97
N LYS A 298 35.46 -24.94 12.83
CA LYS A 298 36.70 -25.72 12.56
C LYS A 298 37.90 -25.31 13.43
N LYS A 299 37.89 -24.10 14.00
CA LYS A 299 38.91 -23.65 14.95
C LYS A 299 38.85 -24.37 16.31
N LYS A 300 37.78 -25.12 16.60
CA LYS A 300 37.63 -25.85 17.86
C LYS A 300 38.22 -27.27 17.86
N GLU A 301 38.57 -27.86 16.71
CA GLU A 301 38.96 -29.29 16.71
C GLU A 301 40.35 -29.63 16.16
N HIS A 302 41.01 -28.85 15.30
CA HIS A 302 42.39 -29.19 14.86
C HIS A 302 43.24 -27.98 14.48
N PHE A 303 43.90 -27.35 15.45
CA PHE A 303 45.09 -26.51 15.16
C PHE A 303 46.03 -26.40 16.37
N SER A 304 46.49 -27.54 16.90
CA SER A 304 47.79 -27.60 17.58
C SER A 304 48.79 -28.25 16.63
N GLY A 305 49.76 -27.47 16.13
CA GLY A 305 50.96 -28.02 15.48
C GLY A 305 51.03 -27.89 13.96
N ARG A 306 51.08 -26.66 13.44
CA ARG A 306 51.89 -26.34 12.25
C ARG A 306 52.09 -24.83 12.16
N THR A 307 53.34 -24.42 12.25
CA THR A 307 53.77 -23.02 12.25
C THR A 307 53.48 -22.35 10.91
N SER A 308 52.94 -21.13 10.99
CA SER A 308 52.62 -20.26 9.87
C SER A 308 53.90 -19.73 9.22
N LYS A 309 54.31 -20.28 8.08
CA LYS A 309 55.16 -19.56 7.12
C LYS A 309 54.25 -18.93 6.07
N SER A 310 54.37 -17.61 5.89
CA SER A 310 53.52 -16.83 4.99
C SER A 310 53.79 -17.23 3.53
N ILE A 311 52.74 -17.40 2.74
CA ILE A 311 52.82 -17.59 1.27
C ILE A 311 53.41 -16.37 0.53
N PHE A 312 53.65 -15.27 1.25
CA PHE A 312 54.37 -14.08 0.78
C PHE A 312 55.75 -13.93 1.44
N GLN A 313 56.21 -14.95 2.17
CA GLN A 313 57.55 -14.95 2.76
C GLN A 313 58.56 -15.17 1.65
N SER A 314 59.36 -14.15 1.35
CA SER A 314 60.44 -14.26 0.37
C SER A 314 61.43 -15.37 0.78
N PRO A 315 61.92 -16.20 -0.16
CA PRO A 315 62.97 -17.16 0.13
C PRO A 315 64.28 -16.43 0.51
N GLU A 316 65.05 -17.00 1.44
CA GLU A 316 66.31 -16.41 1.97
C GLU A 316 67.51 -16.46 0.97
N THR A 317 67.24 -16.64 -0.32
CA THR A 317 68.28 -16.69 -1.37
C THR A 317 68.25 -15.40 -2.19
N ILE A 318 69.42 -14.83 -2.48
CA ILE A 318 69.60 -13.41 -2.88
C ILE A 318 69.08 -13.02 -4.29
N GLU A 319 68.38 -13.92 -4.98
CA GLU A 319 67.79 -13.68 -6.32
C GLU A 319 66.28 -13.96 -6.41
N GLY A 320 65.57 -14.06 -5.29
CA GLY A 320 64.13 -14.38 -5.29
C GLY A 320 63.21 -13.19 -5.62
N LYS A 321 62.82 -13.00 -6.90
CA LYS A 321 61.76 -12.05 -7.29
C LYS A 321 60.40 -12.77 -7.37
N VAL A 322 59.46 -12.43 -6.49
CA VAL A 322 58.09 -12.95 -6.51
C VAL A 322 57.27 -12.26 -7.60
N GLY A 323 56.97 -12.98 -8.69
CA GLY A 323 56.11 -12.52 -9.77
C GLY A 323 54.63 -12.74 -9.44
N VAL A 324 53.81 -11.68 -9.47
CA VAL A 324 52.35 -11.79 -9.39
C VAL A 324 51.80 -11.87 -10.82
N THR A 325 51.68 -13.09 -11.36
CA THR A 325 51.11 -13.32 -12.69
C THR A 325 49.81 -14.12 -12.62
N ASN A 326 48.73 -13.56 -12.07
CA ASN A 326 47.34 -13.99 -12.39
C ASN A 326 46.19 -13.15 -11.79
N SER A 327 46.40 -11.86 -11.48
CA SER A 327 45.37 -11.02 -10.81
C SER A 327 44.09 -10.77 -11.62
N GLY A 328 43.92 -11.35 -12.81
CA GLY A 328 42.78 -11.13 -13.71
C GLY A 328 41.75 -12.27 -13.79
N LYS A 329 42.00 -13.45 -13.19
CA LYS A 329 41.01 -14.54 -13.20
C LYS A 329 40.05 -14.38 -12.01
N GLY A 330 38.82 -13.94 -12.29
CA GLY A 330 37.73 -13.95 -11.32
C GLY A 330 37.50 -15.36 -10.76
N MET A 331 37.05 -15.44 -9.49
CA MET A 331 36.74 -16.72 -8.83
C MET A 331 35.77 -17.53 -9.68
N THR A 332 36.13 -18.78 -9.97
CA THR A 332 35.25 -19.73 -10.64
C THR A 332 34.03 -20.00 -9.75
N ASN A 333 32.83 -20.04 -10.36
CA ASN A 333 31.63 -20.46 -9.66
C ASN A 333 31.75 -21.94 -9.30
N PHE A 334 32.20 -22.24 -8.08
CA PHE A 334 32.06 -23.58 -7.54
C PHE A 334 30.57 -23.81 -7.27
N SER A 335 29.93 -24.65 -8.09
CA SER A 335 28.67 -25.25 -7.68
C SER A 335 28.98 -26.10 -6.45
N VAL A 336 28.32 -25.78 -5.34
CA VAL A 336 28.28 -26.71 -4.21
C VAL A 336 27.59 -27.95 -4.75
N ARG A 337 28.33 -29.06 -4.86
CA ARG A 337 27.76 -30.37 -5.15
C ARG A 337 26.82 -30.69 -3.99
N SER A 338 25.53 -30.39 -4.14
CA SER A 338 24.52 -30.96 -3.25
C SER A 338 24.64 -32.48 -3.41
N GLN A 339 24.76 -33.19 -2.30
CA GLN A 339 24.53 -34.63 -2.32
C GLN A 339 23.06 -34.80 -2.71
N GLN A 340 22.79 -35.00 -3.99
CA GLN A 340 21.57 -35.66 -4.42
C GLN A 340 21.60 -37.03 -3.76
N ALA A 341 20.73 -37.25 -2.78
CA ALA A 341 20.37 -38.59 -2.37
C ALA A 341 19.95 -39.32 -3.66
N MET A 342 20.66 -40.41 -3.99
CA MET A 342 20.25 -41.31 -5.04
C MET A 342 18.82 -41.76 -4.72
N GLN A 343 17.85 -41.26 -5.49
CA GLN A 343 16.55 -41.91 -5.56
C GLN A 343 16.78 -43.22 -6.30
N ASP A 344 16.51 -44.33 -5.60
CA ASP A 344 16.51 -45.68 -6.18
C ASP A 344 15.53 -45.71 -7.36
N ASN A 345 16.06 -45.65 -8.58
CA ASN A 345 15.33 -45.93 -9.80
C ASN A 345 15.19 -47.45 -10.02
N SER A 346 14.56 -48.16 -9.06
CA SER A 346 14.16 -49.56 -9.25
C SER A 346 12.76 -49.64 -9.88
N HIS A 347 12.63 -49.15 -11.11
CA HIS A 347 11.42 -49.31 -11.93
C HIS A 347 11.34 -50.69 -12.61
N LEU A 348 11.91 -51.74 -12.01
CA LEU A 348 12.02 -53.10 -12.57
C LEU A 348 11.80 -54.23 -11.55
N SER A 349 10.87 -54.07 -10.60
CA SER A 349 10.43 -55.18 -9.73
C SER A 349 8.91 -55.29 -9.55
N ARG A 350 8.11 -54.76 -10.50
CA ARG A 350 6.65 -55.02 -10.57
C ARG A 350 6.23 -55.77 -11.83
N LEU A 351 7.04 -56.72 -12.24
CA LEU A 351 6.62 -57.79 -13.15
C LEU A 351 7.36 -59.06 -12.70
N PHE A 352 6.84 -59.68 -11.64
CA PHE A 352 6.59 -61.12 -11.46
C PHE A 352 5.84 -61.31 -10.13
#